data_AF-A0A956L9C9-F1
#
_entry.id   AF-A0A956L9C9-F1
#
_cell.length_a   1.000
_cell.length_b   1.000
_cell.length_c   1.000
_cell.angle_alpha   90.00
_cell.angle_beta   90.00
_cell.angle_gamma   90.00
#
_symmetry.space_group_name_H-M   'P 1'
#
loop_
_entity.id
_entity.type
_entity.pdbx_description
1 polymer ?
#
loop_
_entity_poly.entity_id
_entity_poly.type
_entity_poly.pdbx_seq_one_letter_code
_entity_poly.pdbx_strand_id
1 'polypeptide(L)'
;ALASLERASTLALASTPPLPSAITALAHQVRVHRVAERRDQAREVVERGRAVLDAQGWARWPIAGELMLERAMLERDEGRLDAAERAAMAGLRLLRLGDEPGAVARGLLGLTMIRRARGDRAGVRDAAAKAEAAARAAGIPMLVEAIAREVAMDDVPPRSSPEPAAEVVLSEREREVLSLVARGLPNRLIARQLFIAPVTVKTHVHNILGKLSARNRTEAVHQARSLGLLE
;
A
#
# COMPACT_ATOMS: atom_id res chain seq x y z
N ALA A 1 4.16 18.83 8.93
CA ALA A 1 4.30 17.40 9.28
C ALA A 1 5.70 16.87 9.01
N LEU A 2 6.16 16.79 7.74
CA LEU A 2 7.48 16.24 7.38
C LEU A 2 8.66 16.95 8.08
N ALA A 3 8.72 18.28 8.03
CA ALA A 3 9.78 19.05 8.71
C ALA A 3 9.82 18.82 10.24
N SER A 4 8.69 18.53 10.87
CA SER A 4 8.64 18.20 12.30
C SER A 4 9.19 16.79 12.57
N LEU A 5 8.89 15.83 11.69
CA LEU A 5 9.46 14.47 11.76
C LEU A 5 10.97 14.49 11.52
N GLU A 6 11.45 15.27 10.54
CA GLU A 6 12.87 15.48 10.25
C GLU A 6 13.62 16.01 11.46
N ARG A 7 13.10 17.08 12.08
CA ARG A 7 13.66 17.62 13.34
C ARG A 7 13.66 16.60 14.46
N ALA A 8 12.54 15.90 14.70
CA ALA A 8 12.45 14.91 15.77
C ALA A 8 13.44 13.75 15.58
N SER A 9 13.52 13.19 14.37
CA SER A 9 14.48 12.13 14.06
C SER A 9 15.93 12.59 14.22
N THR A 10 16.24 13.83 13.81
CA THR A 10 17.59 14.39 13.90
C THR A 10 18.01 14.57 15.36
N LEU A 11 17.13 15.13 16.19
CA LEU A 11 17.37 15.29 17.63
C LEU A 11 17.53 13.92 18.32
N ALA A 12 16.67 12.95 18.00
CA ALA A 12 16.74 11.61 18.57
C ALA A 12 18.02 10.87 18.16
N LEU A 13 18.49 11.03 16.92
CA LEU A 13 19.75 10.47 16.44
C LEU A 13 21.00 11.15 17.01
N ALA A 14 20.89 12.43 17.40
CA ALA A 14 21.99 13.18 18.00
C ALA A 14 22.22 12.86 19.48
N SER A 15 21.28 12.15 20.13
CA SER A 15 21.46 11.68 21.52
C SER A 15 22.50 10.56 21.60
N THR A 16 23.12 10.37 22.77
CA THR A 16 24.16 9.36 23.00
C THR A 16 23.79 8.46 24.20
N PRO A 17 23.45 7.17 23.99
CA PRO A 17 23.20 6.55 22.68
C PRO A 17 21.94 7.13 22.01
N PRO A 18 21.80 7.01 20.68
CA PRO A 18 20.60 7.44 19.96
C PRO A 18 19.36 6.79 20.56
N LEU A 19 18.21 7.48 20.54
CA LEU A 19 16.98 6.89 21.07
C LEU A 19 16.42 5.85 20.10
N PRO A 20 15.92 4.69 20.58
CA PRO A 20 15.25 3.70 19.73
C PRO A 20 14.12 4.30 18.89
N SER A 21 13.37 5.27 19.44
CA SER A 21 12.31 6.00 18.75
C SER A 21 12.76 6.73 17.48
N ALA A 22 14.06 6.99 17.30
CA ALA A 22 14.61 7.52 16.07
C ALA A 22 14.36 6.60 14.88
N ILE A 23 14.44 5.28 15.06
CA ILE A 23 14.21 4.30 13.99
C ILE A 23 12.76 4.32 13.53
N THR A 24 11.82 4.38 14.46
CA THR A 24 10.39 4.54 14.14
C THR A 24 10.12 5.86 13.41
N ALA A 25 10.78 6.96 13.82
CA ALA A 25 10.65 8.24 13.14
C ALA A 25 11.18 8.19 11.70
N LEU A 26 12.32 7.52 11.47
CA LEU A 26 12.87 7.30 10.13
C LEU A 26 11.93 6.43 9.29
N ALA A 27 11.39 5.33 9.83
CA ALA A 27 10.41 4.51 9.12
C ALA A 27 9.19 5.34 8.67
N HIS A 28 8.68 6.22 9.53
CA HIS A 28 7.59 7.11 9.15
C HIS A 28 7.99 8.11 8.05
N GLN A 29 9.21 8.66 8.08
CA GLN A 29 9.72 9.50 6.99
C GLN A 29 9.79 8.75 5.66
N VAL A 30 10.30 7.51 5.65
CA VAL A 30 10.33 6.66 4.45
C VAL A 30 8.93 6.54 3.85
N ARG A 31 7.91 6.26 4.69
CA ARG A 31 6.51 6.20 4.25
C ARG A 31 6.04 7.51 3.63
N VAL A 32 6.32 8.64 4.27
CA VAL A 32 5.92 9.97 3.78
C VAL A 32 6.57 10.27 2.43
N HIS A 33 7.87 10.00 2.28
CA HIS A 33 8.58 10.17 1.02
C HIS A 33 8.05 9.25 -0.08
N ARG A 34 7.79 7.97 0.22
CA ARG A 34 7.13 7.02 -0.70
C ARG A 34 5.79 7.55 -1.22
N VAL A 35 4.90 7.96 -0.31
CA VAL A 35 3.56 8.47 -0.67
C VAL A 35 3.64 9.76 -1.49
N ALA A 36 4.67 10.57 -1.26
CA ALA A 36 4.97 11.77 -2.04
C ALA A 36 5.74 11.49 -3.35
N GLU A 37 5.95 10.22 -3.71
CA GLU A 37 6.72 9.77 -4.88
C GLU A 37 8.19 10.26 -4.91
N ARG A 38 8.74 10.60 -3.74
CA ARG A 38 10.11 11.05 -3.51
C ARG A 38 11.04 9.87 -3.23
N ARG A 39 11.22 9.01 -4.23
CA ARG A 39 11.89 7.69 -4.08
C ARG A 39 13.34 7.80 -3.60
N ASP A 40 14.10 8.76 -4.11
CA ASP A 40 15.50 8.91 -3.74
C ASP A 40 15.66 9.35 -2.28
N GLN A 41 14.83 10.30 -1.82
CA GLN A 41 14.79 10.68 -0.41
C GLN A 41 14.33 9.53 0.49
N ALA A 42 13.35 8.74 0.05
CA ALA A 42 12.94 7.54 0.80
C ALA A 42 14.10 6.55 0.96
N ARG A 43 14.89 6.34 -0.11
CA ARG A 43 16.05 5.44 -0.09
C ARG A 43 17.16 5.96 0.82
N GLU A 44 17.46 7.25 0.77
CA GLU A 44 18.44 7.89 1.65
C GLU A 44 18.08 7.70 3.13
N VAL A 45 16.80 7.91 3.49
CA VAL A 45 16.31 7.70 4.86
C VAL A 45 16.42 6.23 5.29
N VAL A 46 16.12 5.27 4.39
CA VAL A 46 16.31 3.84 4.65
C VAL A 46 17.78 3.53 4.96
N GLU A 47 18.71 3.98 4.11
CA GLU A 47 20.14 3.70 4.29
C GLU A 47 20.70 4.36 5.56
N ARG A 48 20.26 5.59 5.86
CA ARG A 48 20.59 6.25 7.13
C ARG A 48 20.11 5.44 8.34
N GLY A 49 18.87 4.95 8.31
CA GLY A 49 18.33 4.14 9.41
C GLY A 49 19.06 2.81 9.57
N ARG A 50 19.43 2.16 8.46
CA ARG A 50 20.24 0.93 8.49
C ARG A 50 21.62 1.17 9.09
N ALA A 51 22.31 2.23 8.68
CA ALA A 51 23.61 2.59 9.24
C ALA A 51 23.55 2.78 10.77
N VAL A 52 22.48 3.42 11.27
CA VAL A 52 22.26 3.58 12.72
C VAL A 52 22.03 2.22 13.38
N LEU A 53 21.16 1.38 12.81
CA LEU A 53 20.89 0.04 13.35
C LEU A 53 22.17 -0.82 13.41
N ASP A 54 23.00 -0.77 12.38
CA ASP A 54 24.25 -1.53 12.31
C ASP A 54 25.26 -1.00 13.34
N ALA A 55 25.45 0.32 13.42
CA ALA A 55 26.37 0.95 14.36
C ALA A 55 26.01 0.69 15.83
N GLN A 56 24.72 0.56 16.15
CA GLN A 56 24.24 0.29 17.51
C GLN A 56 24.05 -1.22 17.80
N GLY A 57 24.29 -2.10 16.83
CA GLY A 57 24.02 -3.54 16.97
C GLY A 57 22.53 -3.89 17.11
N TRP A 58 21.65 -3.01 16.63
CA TRP A 58 20.19 -3.13 16.71
C TRP A 58 19.57 -3.81 15.49
N ALA A 59 20.35 -4.13 14.46
CA ALA A 59 19.85 -4.75 13.23
C ALA A 59 19.07 -6.07 13.46
N ARG A 60 19.34 -6.78 14.56
CA ARG A 60 18.66 -8.02 14.95
C ARG A 60 17.48 -7.85 15.93
N TRP A 61 17.16 -6.61 16.30
CA TRP A 61 16.14 -6.31 17.30
C TRP A 61 14.80 -5.97 16.64
N PRO A 62 13.66 -6.16 17.35
CA PRO A 62 12.33 -5.90 16.79
C PRO A 62 12.17 -4.52 16.16
N ILE A 63 12.85 -3.51 16.72
CA ILE A 63 12.76 -2.13 16.25
C ILE A 63 13.26 -1.92 14.81
N ALA A 64 14.19 -2.77 14.34
CA ALA A 64 14.64 -2.75 12.95
C ALA A 64 13.54 -3.21 11.98
N GLY A 65 12.54 -3.95 12.47
CA GLY A 65 11.49 -4.56 11.68
C GLY A 65 10.63 -3.54 10.92
N GLU A 66 10.23 -2.44 11.55
CA GLU A 66 9.41 -1.42 10.89
C GLU A 66 10.13 -0.75 9.72
N LEU A 67 11.42 -0.42 9.90
CA LEU A 67 12.24 0.16 8.83
C LEU A 67 12.40 -0.82 7.66
N MET A 68 12.57 -2.12 7.96
CA MET A 68 12.64 -3.16 6.92
C MET A 68 11.33 -3.30 6.13
N LEU A 69 10.18 -3.15 6.78
CA LEU A 69 8.89 -3.15 6.09
C LEU A 69 8.73 -1.92 5.17
N GLU A 70 9.14 -0.74 5.61
CA GLU A 70 9.07 0.46 4.76
C GLU A 70 10.04 0.39 3.58
N ARG A 71 11.23 -0.21 3.79
CA ARG A 71 12.13 -0.59 2.70
C ARG A 71 11.44 -1.56 1.74
N ALA A 72 10.78 -2.61 2.24
CA ALA A 72 10.08 -3.58 1.39
C ALA A 72 9.03 -2.90 0.49
N MET A 73 8.29 -1.94 1.04
CA MET A 73 7.32 -1.20 0.26
C MET A 73 8.00 -0.29 -0.77
N LEU A 74 9.10 0.40 -0.43
CA LEU A 74 9.90 1.19 -1.38
C LEU A 74 10.37 0.34 -2.57
N GLU A 75 10.93 -0.84 -2.28
CA GLU A 75 11.36 -1.82 -3.26
C GLU A 75 10.21 -2.24 -4.20
N ARG A 76 9.01 -2.46 -3.64
CA ARG A 76 7.80 -2.78 -4.41
C ARG A 76 7.41 -1.66 -5.36
N ASP A 77 7.42 -0.41 -4.89
CA ASP A 77 7.04 0.76 -5.69
C ASP A 77 8.06 1.08 -6.80
N GLU A 78 9.23 0.46 -6.76
CA GLU A 78 10.27 0.46 -7.81
C GLU A 78 10.23 -0.78 -8.71
N GLY A 79 9.29 -1.71 -8.46
CA GLY A 79 9.17 -2.96 -9.22
C GLY A 79 10.22 -4.02 -8.85
N ARG A 80 11.03 -3.81 -7.80
CA ARG A 80 12.06 -4.75 -7.34
C ARG A 80 11.45 -5.82 -6.42
N LEU A 81 10.52 -6.60 -6.95
CA LEU A 81 9.63 -7.47 -6.16
C LEU A 81 10.35 -8.58 -5.36
N ASP A 82 11.46 -9.13 -5.85
CA ASP A 82 12.26 -10.10 -5.08
C ASP A 82 12.96 -9.45 -3.87
N ALA A 83 13.46 -8.23 -4.05
CA ALA A 83 14.08 -7.47 -2.96
C ALA A 83 13.02 -7.01 -1.95
N ALA A 84 11.84 -6.61 -2.43
CA ALA A 84 10.69 -6.28 -1.61
C ALA A 84 10.29 -7.46 -0.70
N GLU A 85 10.11 -8.66 -1.27
CA GLU A 85 9.71 -9.84 -0.50
C GLU A 85 10.78 -10.24 0.54
N ARG A 86 12.07 -10.22 0.16
CA ARG A 86 13.16 -10.47 1.11
C ARG A 86 13.16 -9.49 2.27
N ALA A 87 12.98 -8.20 1.99
CA ALA A 87 12.93 -7.16 3.02
C ALA A 87 11.68 -7.31 3.92
N ALA A 88 10.52 -7.62 3.34
CA ALA A 88 9.28 -7.84 4.10
C ALA A 88 9.42 -9.04 5.04
N MET A 89 9.97 -10.15 4.55
CA MET A 89 10.20 -11.36 5.35
C MET A 89 11.22 -11.13 6.47
N ALA A 90 12.29 -10.36 6.21
CA ALA A 90 13.25 -9.98 7.25
C ALA A 90 12.58 -9.11 8.34
N GLY A 91 11.81 -8.09 7.93
CA GLY A 91 11.09 -7.22 8.87
C GLY A 91 10.07 -7.99 9.72
N LEU A 92 9.31 -8.89 9.11
CA LEU A 92 8.33 -9.74 9.80
C LEU A 92 8.97 -10.68 10.83
N ARG A 93 10.14 -11.26 10.53
CA ARG A 93 10.87 -12.08 11.50
C ARG A 93 11.25 -11.27 12.73
N LEU A 94 11.74 -10.04 12.53
CA LEU A 94 12.13 -9.15 13.63
C LEU A 94 10.93 -8.72 14.47
N LEU A 95 9.82 -8.31 13.85
CA LEU A 95 8.63 -7.87 14.58
C LEU A 95 8.01 -8.98 15.42
N ARG A 96 8.09 -10.23 14.98
CA ARG A 96 7.63 -11.38 15.77
C ARG A 96 8.42 -11.62 17.04
N LEU A 97 9.65 -11.09 17.14
CA LEU A 97 10.44 -11.14 18.38
C LEU A 97 9.95 -10.10 19.41
N GLY A 98 9.19 -9.08 18.99
CA GLY A 98 8.76 -7.97 19.84
C GLY A 98 7.36 -8.10 20.42
N ASP A 99 6.64 -9.19 20.15
CA ASP A 99 5.27 -9.46 20.60
C ASP A 99 4.25 -8.33 20.29
N GLU A 100 4.43 -7.67 19.14
CA GLU A 100 3.57 -6.57 18.69
C GLU A 100 2.64 -7.04 17.54
N PRO A 101 1.47 -7.64 17.84
CA PRO A 101 0.61 -8.25 16.83
C PRO A 101 0.11 -7.24 15.78
N GLY A 102 -0.07 -5.97 16.18
CA GLY A 102 -0.46 -4.90 15.26
C GLY A 102 0.61 -4.55 14.23
N ALA A 103 1.89 -4.57 14.62
CA ALA A 103 3.00 -4.34 13.69
C ALA A 103 3.17 -5.53 12.73
N VAL A 104 3.04 -6.76 13.25
CA VAL A 104 3.05 -7.98 12.45
C VAL A 104 1.92 -7.98 11.43
N ALA A 105 0.70 -7.60 11.82
CA ALA A 105 -0.45 -7.52 10.93
C ALA A 105 -0.22 -6.54 9.76
N ARG A 106 0.33 -5.34 10.05
CA ARG A 106 0.68 -4.37 9.00
C ARG A 106 1.77 -4.89 8.06
N GLY A 107 2.78 -5.57 8.59
CA GLY A 107 3.82 -6.19 7.78
C GLY A 107 3.29 -7.30 6.87
N LEU A 108 2.36 -8.11 7.37
CA LEU A 108 1.72 -9.17 6.60
C LEU A 108 0.83 -8.60 5.50
N LEU A 109 0.10 -7.51 5.76
CA LEU A 109 -0.62 -6.77 4.71
C LEU A 109 0.33 -6.26 3.62
N GLY A 110 1.50 -5.72 4.00
CA GLY A 110 2.54 -5.33 3.05
C GLY A 110 3.05 -6.51 2.22
N LEU A 111 3.22 -7.68 2.84
CA LEU A 111 3.60 -8.91 2.12
C LEU A 111 2.50 -9.37 1.15
N THR A 112 1.23 -9.31 1.54
CA THR A 112 0.08 -9.58 0.67
C THR A 112 0.14 -8.68 -0.59
N MET A 113 0.35 -7.39 -0.38
CA MET A 113 0.52 -6.41 -1.46
C MET A 113 1.69 -6.72 -2.40
N ILE A 114 2.82 -7.19 -1.87
CA ILE A 114 4.00 -7.57 -2.66
C ILE A 114 3.71 -8.84 -3.48
N ARG A 115 3.13 -9.87 -2.85
CA ARG A 115 2.82 -11.15 -3.53
C ARG A 115 1.77 -10.98 -4.62
N ARG A 116 0.79 -10.09 -4.41
CA ARG A 116 -0.16 -9.70 -5.45
C ARG A 116 0.54 -9.07 -6.66
N ALA A 117 1.46 -8.14 -6.43
CA ALA A 117 2.25 -7.54 -7.50
C ALA A 117 3.10 -8.57 -8.28
N ARG A 118 3.45 -9.70 -7.66
CA ARG A 118 4.14 -10.84 -8.29
C ARG A 118 3.19 -11.81 -9.02
N GLY A 119 1.88 -11.70 -8.83
CA GLY A 119 0.90 -12.69 -9.29
C GLY A 119 0.85 -13.99 -8.47
N ASP A 120 1.43 -14.01 -7.27
CA ASP A 120 1.41 -15.18 -6.37
C ASP A 120 0.10 -15.24 -5.56
N ARG A 121 -0.96 -15.76 -6.20
CA ARG A 121 -2.30 -15.89 -5.58
C ARG A 121 -2.32 -16.77 -4.34
N ALA A 122 -1.54 -17.87 -4.35
CA ALA A 122 -1.49 -18.77 -3.21
C ALA A 122 -0.85 -18.06 -2.00
N GLY A 123 0.24 -17.35 -2.23
CA GLY A 123 0.91 -16.56 -1.22
C GLY A 123 0.12 -15.32 -0.77
N VAL A 124 -0.71 -14.72 -1.61
CA VAL A 124 -1.67 -13.65 -1.23
C VAL A 124 -2.64 -14.16 -0.18
N ARG A 125 -3.32 -15.29 -0.44
CA ARG A 125 -4.28 -15.89 0.50
C ARG A 125 -3.61 -16.25 1.83
N ASP A 126 -2.45 -16.89 1.78
CA ASP A 126 -1.69 -17.26 2.98
C ASP A 126 -1.27 -16.04 3.82
N ALA A 127 -0.70 -15.01 3.18
CA ALA A 127 -0.27 -13.81 3.86
C ALA A 127 -1.44 -13.02 4.43
N ALA A 128 -2.55 -12.92 3.69
CA ALA A 128 -3.74 -12.21 4.13
C ALA A 128 -4.44 -12.90 5.32
N ALA A 129 -4.57 -14.23 5.29
CA ALA A 129 -5.15 -14.97 6.42
C ALA A 129 -4.34 -14.75 7.70
N LYS A 130 -3.00 -14.77 7.60
CA LYS A 130 -2.12 -14.46 8.73
C LYS A 130 -2.25 -12.99 9.17
N ALA A 131 -2.35 -12.07 8.22
CA ALA A 131 -2.52 -10.64 8.50
C ALA A 131 -3.81 -10.40 9.28
N GLU A 132 -4.90 -11.05 8.88
CA GLU A 132 -6.21 -10.92 9.49
C GLU A 132 -6.21 -11.48 10.91
N ALA A 133 -5.65 -12.68 11.11
CA ALA A 133 -5.52 -13.27 12.43
C ALA A 133 -4.74 -12.37 13.39
N ALA A 134 -3.61 -11.81 12.93
CA ALA A 134 -2.81 -10.88 13.72
C ALA A 134 -3.55 -9.55 14.00
N ALA A 135 -4.30 -9.03 13.02
CA ALA A 135 -5.09 -7.80 13.20
C ALA A 135 -6.24 -8.00 14.20
N ARG A 136 -6.90 -9.16 14.18
CA ARG A 136 -7.94 -9.53 15.16
C ARG A 136 -7.35 -9.69 16.55
N ALA A 137 -6.23 -10.40 16.68
CA ALA A 137 -5.52 -10.55 17.96
C ALA A 137 -5.09 -9.19 18.55
N ALA A 138 -4.71 -8.25 17.69
CA ALA A 138 -4.37 -6.89 18.09
C ALA A 138 -5.58 -5.97 18.35
N GLY A 139 -6.81 -6.42 18.10
CA GLY A 139 -8.01 -5.59 18.24
C GLY A 139 -8.09 -4.40 17.27
N ILE A 140 -7.57 -4.55 16.04
CA ILE A 140 -7.51 -3.46 15.03
C ILE A 140 -8.51 -3.74 13.89
N PRO A 141 -9.82 -3.44 14.06
CA PRO A 141 -10.86 -3.79 13.08
C PRO A 141 -10.66 -3.10 11.72
N MET A 142 -10.19 -1.85 11.72
CA MET A 142 -9.88 -1.12 10.48
C MET A 142 -8.81 -1.82 9.62
N LEU A 143 -7.90 -2.57 10.25
CA LEU A 143 -6.85 -3.30 9.55
C LEU A 143 -7.40 -4.60 8.95
N VAL A 144 -8.31 -5.28 9.65
CA VAL A 144 -9.06 -6.42 9.11
C VAL A 144 -9.81 -6.02 7.83
N GLU A 145 -10.51 -4.89 7.85
CA GLU A 145 -11.19 -4.36 6.66
C GLU A 145 -10.22 -4.03 5.52
N ALA A 146 -9.06 -3.43 5.84
CA ALA A 146 -8.05 -3.12 4.84
C ALA A 146 -7.49 -4.38 4.17
N ILE A 147 -7.28 -5.45 4.93
CA ILE A 147 -6.82 -6.76 4.43
C ILE A 147 -7.90 -7.39 3.53
N ALA A 148 -9.16 -7.40 3.97
CA ALA A 148 -10.27 -7.94 3.18
C ALA A 148 -10.40 -7.21 1.83
N ARG A 149 -10.28 -5.87 1.83
CA ARG A 149 -10.28 -5.07 0.59
C ARG A 149 -9.11 -5.42 -0.32
N GLU A 150 -7.92 -5.64 0.23
CA GLU A 150 -6.73 -6.00 -0.54
C GLU A 150 -6.90 -7.38 -1.22
N VAL A 151 -7.47 -8.36 -0.53
CA VAL A 151 -7.74 -9.71 -1.08
C VAL A 151 -8.84 -9.67 -2.14
N ALA A 152 -9.90 -8.89 -1.93
CA ALA A 152 -10.96 -8.73 -2.91
C ALA A 152 -10.47 -8.18 -4.26
N MET A 153 -9.31 -7.51 -4.31
CA MET A 153 -8.67 -7.08 -5.56
C MET A 153 -7.95 -8.22 -6.30
N ASP A 154 -7.60 -9.33 -5.61
CA ASP A 154 -6.94 -10.51 -6.20
C ASP A 154 -7.96 -11.56 -6.70
N ASP A 155 -9.16 -11.56 -6.10
CA ASP A 155 -10.28 -12.46 -6.45
C ASP A 155 -11.08 -12.01 -7.68
N VAL A 156 -10.59 -11.04 -8.45
CA VAL A 156 -11.09 -10.77 -9.80
C VAL A 156 -10.39 -11.75 -10.75
N PRO A 157 -11.05 -12.84 -11.20
CA PRO A 157 -10.44 -13.72 -12.19
C PRO A 157 -10.17 -12.92 -13.47
N PRO A 158 -9.06 -13.17 -14.19
CA PRO A 158 -8.98 -12.78 -15.59
C PRO A 158 -10.07 -13.60 -16.29
N ARG A 159 -11.22 -12.98 -16.57
CA ARG A 159 -12.20 -13.59 -17.46
C ARG A 159 -11.58 -13.59 -18.85
N SER A 160 -11.15 -14.78 -19.24
CA SER A 160 -10.79 -15.21 -20.57
C SER A 160 -11.89 -14.83 -21.57
N SER A 161 -11.52 -14.03 -22.58
CA SER A 161 -12.11 -13.87 -23.92
C SER A 161 -13.63 -13.60 -24.06
N PRO A 162 -14.07 -12.97 -25.15
CA PRO A 162 -15.37 -12.31 -25.20
C PRO A 162 -16.48 -13.31 -25.48
N GLU A 163 -17.38 -13.49 -24.51
CA GLU A 163 -18.75 -13.97 -24.76
C GLU A 163 -19.74 -12.78 -24.72
N PRO A 164 -20.80 -12.85 -25.53
CA PRO A 164 -21.48 -11.66 -26.04
C PRO A 164 -22.41 -11.01 -25.01
N ALA A 165 -22.40 -9.68 -25.01
CA ALA A 165 -23.44 -8.78 -24.50
C ALA A 165 -24.08 -9.15 -23.14
N ALA A 166 -23.28 -9.22 -22.08
CA ALA A 166 -23.79 -8.88 -20.76
C ALA A 166 -23.71 -7.36 -20.60
N GLU A 167 -24.84 -6.70 -20.31
CA GLU A 167 -24.88 -5.26 -20.01
C GLU A 167 -23.79 -4.88 -19.01
N VAL A 168 -23.02 -3.85 -19.32
CA VAL A 168 -21.98 -3.36 -18.42
C VAL A 168 -22.64 -2.66 -17.23
N VAL A 169 -22.87 -3.42 -16.14
CA VAL A 169 -23.47 -2.89 -14.91
C VAL A 169 -22.38 -2.29 -14.01
N LEU A 170 -22.27 -0.96 -14.04
CA LEU A 170 -21.54 -0.19 -13.03
C LEU A 170 -22.38 -0.08 -11.75
N SER A 171 -21.72 -0.10 -10.60
CA SER A 171 -22.36 0.30 -9.33
C SER A 171 -22.66 1.80 -9.32
N GLU A 172 -23.56 2.23 -8.45
CA GLU A 172 -23.90 3.65 -8.27
C GLU A 172 -22.64 4.50 -8.01
N ARG A 173 -21.76 4.01 -7.12
CA ARG A 173 -20.51 4.70 -6.80
C ARG A 173 -19.53 4.76 -7.97
N GLU A 174 -19.48 3.72 -8.79
CA GLU A 174 -18.66 3.71 -10.01
C GLU A 174 -19.19 4.68 -11.07
N ARG A 175 -20.53 4.83 -11.20
CA ARG A 175 -21.12 5.84 -12.09
C ARG A 175 -20.78 7.27 -11.66
N GLU A 176 -20.86 7.57 -10.36
CA GLU A 176 -20.46 8.88 -9.83
C GLU A 176 -18.99 9.18 -10.10
N VAL A 177 -18.10 8.21 -9.84
CA VAL A 177 -16.67 8.35 -10.12
C VAL A 177 -16.43 8.51 -11.63
N LEU A 178 -17.09 7.73 -12.47
CA LEU A 178 -16.97 7.80 -13.93
C LEU A 178 -17.43 9.17 -14.48
N SER A 179 -18.52 9.74 -13.96
CA SER A 179 -18.98 11.10 -14.31
C SER A 179 -17.93 12.16 -13.96
N LEU A 180 -17.28 12.02 -12.80
CA LEU A 180 -16.19 12.91 -12.39
C LEU A 180 -14.93 12.72 -13.25
N VAL A 181 -14.63 11.48 -13.64
CA VAL A 181 -13.53 11.16 -14.56
C VAL A 181 -13.76 11.77 -15.94
N ALA A 182 -15.00 11.72 -16.44
CA ALA A 182 -15.42 12.31 -17.72
C ALA A 182 -15.27 13.84 -17.75
N ARG A 183 -15.45 14.49 -16.60
CA ARG A 183 -15.15 15.93 -16.41
C ARG A 183 -13.65 16.26 -16.31
N GLY A 184 -12.77 15.28 -16.48
CA GLY A 184 -11.32 15.48 -16.44
C GLY A 184 -10.75 15.64 -15.03
N LEU A 185 -11.52 15.39 -13.97
CA LEU A 185 -11.04 15.59 -12.61
C LEU A 185 -9.93 14.56 -12.26
N PRO A 186 -8.85 14.97 -11.58
CA PRO A 186 -7.86 14.06 -11.02
C PRO A 186 -8.39 13.40 -9.75
N ASN A 187 -7.93 12.18 -9.44
CA ASN A 187 -8.45 11.37 -8.32
C ASN A 187 -8.46 12.09 -6.98
N ARG A 188 -7.55 13.03 -6.73
CA ARG A 188 -7.51 13.84 -5.52
C ARG A 188 -8.70 14.79 -5.39
N LEU A 189 -9.17 15.36 -6.51
CA LEU A 189 -10.36 16.24 -6.51
C LEU A 189 -11.65 15.44 -6.46
N ILE A 190 -11.70 14.30 -7.16
CA ILE A 190 -12.80 13.32 -7.04
C ILE A 190 -12.96 12.88 -5.59
N ALA A 191 -11.86 12.53 -4.92
CA ALA A 191 -11.84 12.14 -3.52
C ALA A 191 -12.43 13.22 -2.60
N ARG A 192 -12.12 14.49 -2.86
CA ARG A 192 -12.67 15.63 -2.11
C ARG A 192 -14.16 15.82 -2.36
N GLN A 193 -14.61 15.79 -3.61
CA GLN A 193 -16.03 15.94 -3.96
C GLN A 193 -16.89 14.81 -3.41
N LEU A 194 -16.33 13.60 -3.35
CA LEU A 194 -17.03 12.42 -2.91
C LEU A 194 -16.80 12.07 -1.43
N PHE A 195 -16.07 12.92 -0.69
CA PHE A 195 -15.70 12.74 0.72
C PHE A 195 -15.10 11.36 1.05
N ILE A 196 -14.20 10.86 0.20
CA ILE A 196 -13.51 9.57 0.37
C ILE A 196 -12.00 9.70 0.20
N ALA A 197 -11.25 8.65 0.54
CA ALA A 197 -9.80 8.65 0.38
C ALA A 197 -9.38 8.57 -1.11
N PRO A 198 -8.26 9.22 -1.52
CA PRO A 198 -7.75 9.13 -2.90
C PRO A 198 -7.45 7.71 -3.37
N VAL A 199 -7.06 6.82 -2.45
CA VAL A 199 -6.84 5.39 -2.75
C VAL A 199 -8.14 4.69 -3.14
N THR A 200 -9.26 5.01 -2.49
CA THR A 200 -10.59 4.47 -2.80
C THR A 200 -11.03 4.89 -4.20
N VAL A 201 -10.75 6.14 -4.60
CA VAL A 201 -11.00 6.59 -5.97
C VAL A 201 -10.15 5.83 -6.98
N LYS A 202 -8.85 5.58 -6.69
CA LYS A 202 -8.00 4.76 -7.56
C LYS A 202 -8.59 3.36 -7.77
N THR A 203 -9.13 2.75 -6.71
CA THR A 203 -9.82 1.45 -6.80
C THR A 203 -11.07 1.52 -7.66
N HIS A 204 -11.94 2.52 -7.48
CA HIS A 204 -13.12 2.67 -8.34
C HIS A 204 -12.74 2.88 -9.81
N VAL A 205 -11.74 3.73 -10.10
CA VAL A 205 -11.25 3.94 -11.47
C VAL A 205 -10.72 2.64 -12.07
N HIS A 206 -9.97 1.85 -11.31
CA HIS A 206 -9.47 0.55 -11.76
C HIS A 206 -10.61 -0.42 -12.11
N ASN A 207 -11.65 -0.49 -11.28
CA ASN A 207 -12.81 -1.34 -11.54
C ASN A 207 -13.60 -0.89 -12.77
N ILE A 208 -13.78 0.43 -12.93
CA ILE A 208 -14.43 1.03 -14.10
C ILE A 208 -13.68 0.66 -15.38
N LEU A 209 -12.34 0.75 -15.38
CA LEU A 209 -11.51 0.37 -16.52
C LEU A 209 -11.69 -1.11 -16.87
N GLY A 210 -11.70 -1.99 -15.87
CA GLY A 210 -11.94 -3.42 -16.07
C GLY A 210 -13.34 -3.69 -16.65
N LYS A 211 -14.38 -3.07 -16.09
CA LYS A 211 -15.77 -3.26 -16.52
C LYS A 211 -16.05 -2.71 -17.93
N LEU A 212 -15.37 -1.64 -18.31
CA LEU A 212 -15.49 -1.02 -19.63
C LEU A 212 -14.49 -1.57 -20.65
N SER A 213 -13.67 -2.57 -20.28
CA SER A 213 -12.59 -3.11 -21.11
C SER A 213 -11.65 -2.03 -21.66
N ALA A 214 -11.38 -1.00 -20.84
CA ALA A 214 -10.57 0.16 -21.22
C ALA A 214 -9.17 0.10 -20.58
N ARG A 215 -8.15 0.51 -21.33
CA ARG A 215 -6.74 0.51 -20.90
C ARG A 215 -6.37 1.78 -20.15
N ASN A 216 -7.10 2.87 -20.38
CA ASN A 216 -6.86 4.15 -19.72
C ASN A 216 -8.17 4.92 -19.49
N ARG A 217 -8.12 5.94 -18.64
CA ARG A 217 -9.29 6.73 -18.25
C ARG A 217 -10.01 7.40 -19.43
N THR A 218 -9.28 7.76 -20.50
CA THR A 218 -9.85 8.39 -21.69
C THR A 218 -10.64 7.38 -22.50
N GLU A 219 -10.08 6.18 -22.70
CA GLU A 219 -10.75 5.05 -23.33
C GLU A 219 -11.99 4.61 -22.54
N ALA A 220 -11.93 4.66 -21.20
CA ALA A 220 -13.08 4.37 -20.34
C ALA A 220 -14.24 5.33 -20.59
N VAL A 221 -13.95 6.64 -20.69
CA VAL A 221 -14.97 7.66 -20.97
C VAL A 221 -15.57 7.47 -22.36
N HIS A 222 -14.74 7.14 -23.35
CA HIS A 222 -15.22 6.83 -24.70
C HIS A 222 -16.18 5.63 -24.70
N GLN A 223 -15.80 4.52 -24.07
CA GLN A 223 -16.62 3.32 -24.01
C GLN A 223 -17.89 3.50 -23.21
N ALA A 224 -17.83 4.24 -22.11
CA ALA A 224 -19.00 4.61 -21.33
C ALA A 224 -20.03 5.40 -22.15
N ARG A 225 -19.58 6.33 -23.01
CA ARG A 225 -20.47 7.07 -23.92
C ARG A 225 -21.07 6.17 -25.00
N SER A 226 -20.26 5.31 -25.62
CA SER A 226 -20.76 4.35 -26.61
C SER A 226 -21.79 3.38 -26.04
N LEU A 227 -21.73 3.10 -24.74
CA LEU A 227 -22.67 2.25 -24.01
C LEU A 227 -23.84 3.02 -23.36
N GLY A 228 -23.94 4.35 -23.54
CA GLY A 228 -25.02 5.16 -22.95
C GLY A 228 -24.95 5.32 -21.43
N LEU A 229 -23.80 5.05 -20.81
CA LEU A 229 -23.58 5.16 -19.35
C LEU A 229 -23.17 6.58 -18.92
N LEU A 230 -22.83 7.43 -19.88
CA LEU A 230 -22.52 8.84 -19.72
C LEU A 230 -23.25 9.62 -20.82
N GLU A 231 -23.81 10.77 -20.45
CA GLU A 231 -24.34 11.77 -21.38
C GLU A 231 -23.22 12.49 -22.15
#